data_AF-C5AX51-F1
#
_entry.id   AF-C5AX51-F1
#
_cell.length_a   1.000
_cell.length_b   1.000
_cell.length_c   1.000
_cell.angle_alpha   90.00
_cell.angle_beta   90.00
_cell.angle_gamma   90.00
#
_symmetry.space_group_name_H-M   'P 1'
#
loop_
_entity.id
_entity.type
_entity.pdbx_description
1 polymer ?
#
loop_
_entity_poly.entity_id
_entity_poly.type
_entity_poly.pdbx_seq_one_letter_code
_entity_poly.pdbx_strand_id
1 'polypeptide(L)'
;MKHLTVIECPIVFPGENEFGASSIDMLPRLGIAGGLESRHIRVLDERIIAVCIWRSSFCAKLFFDTAWHERAASLWGEAYQIRFEAIENASAA
;
A
#
# COMPACT_ATOMS: atom_id res chain seq x y z
N MET A 1 0.23 -5.97 -17.87
CA MET A 1 -0.36 -7.01 -17.01
C MET A 1 -0.72 -6.35 -15.69
N LYS A 2 -1.93 -6.59 -15.17
CA LYS A 2 -2.34 -6.00 -13.90
C LYS A 2 -1.47 -6.52 -12.76
N HIS A 3 -1.39 -5.73 -11.70
CA HIS A 3 -0.52 -6.02 -10.58
C HIS A 3 -1.27 -5.80 -9.28
N LEU A 4 -1.03 -6.66 -8.30
CA LEU A 4 -1.63 -6.58 -6.99
C LEU A 4 -0.55 -6.22 -5.98
N THR A 5 -0.86 -5.32 -5.07
CA THR A 5 -0.05 -5.09 -3.88
C THR A 5 -0.89 -5.25 -2.63
N VAL A 6 -0.36 -5.99 -1.66
CA VAL A 6 -0.93 -6.10 -0.31
C VAL A 6 0.00 -5.43 0.66
N ILE A 7 -0.51 -4.49 1.44
CA ILE A 7 0.21 -3.82 2.52
C ILE A 7 -0.48 -4.17 3.82
N GLU A 8 0.30 -4.56 4.81
CA GLU A 8 -0.17 -4.80 6.17
C GLU A 8 0.68 -3.95 7.10
N CYS A 9 0.07 -3.03 7.85
CA CYS A 9 0.79 -2.11 8.73
C CYS A 9 -0.01 -1.80 10.01
N PRO A 10 0.64 -1.37 11.11
CA PRO A 10 -0.08 -0.91 12.29
C PRO A 10 -0.85 0.40 12.00
N ILE A 11 -1.92 0.65 12.74
CA ILE A 11 -2.56 1.97 12.78
C ILE A 11 -1.64 2.94 13.51
N VAL A 12 -1.35 4.07 12.89
CA VAL A 12 -0.67 5.22 13.49
C VAL A 12 -1.48 6.46 13.17
N PHE A 13 -1.68 7.32 14.15
CA PHE A 13 -2.45 8.56 14.02
C PHE A 13 -1.55 9.79 13.78
N PRO A 14 -2.09 10.87 13.20
CA PRO A 14 -1.36 12.12 13.07
C PRO A 14 -0.89 12.61 14.45
N GLY A 15 0.39 12.95 14.57
CA GLY A 15 1.01 13.39 15.82
C GLY A 15 1.75 12.29 16.61
N GLU A 16 1.61 11.03 16.22
CA GLU A 16 2.38 9.91 16.79
C GLU A 16 3.72 9.69 16.06
N ASN A 17 4.02 10.47 15.01
CA ASN A 17 5.26 10.40 14.24
C ASN A 17 5.74 11.77 13.75
N GLU A 18 7.01 11.80 13.32
CA GLU A 18 7.72 12.99 12.84
C GLU A 18 7.12 13.64 11.58
N PHE A 19 6.28 12.92 10.83
CA PHE A 19 5.67 13.40 9.59
C PHE A 19 4.27 13.96 9.79
N GLY A 20 3.69 13.83 11.00
CA GLY A 20 2.29 14.19 11.24
C GLY A 20 1.30 13.41 10.37
N ALA A 21 1.69 12.25 9.84
CA ALA A 21 0.90 11.45 8.92
C ALA A 21 0.21 10.30 9.64
N SER A 22 -0.92 9.83 9.14
CA SER A 22 -1.50 8.56 9.59
C SER A 22 -1.07 7.40 8.69
N SER A 23 -1.20 6.17 9.18
CA SER A 23 -0.95 4.98 8.35
C SER A 23 -1.81 4.96 7.09
N ILE A 24 -3.04 5.50 7.14
CA ILE A 24 -3.94 5.56 5.97
C ILE A 24 -3.51 6.63 4.94
N ASP A 25 -2.77 7.66 5.36
CA ASP A 25 -2.21 8.67 4.46
C ASP A 25 -1.07 8.11 3.61
N MET A 26 -0.34 7.12 4.14
CA MET A 26 0.74 6.41 3.44
C MET A 26 0.22 5.43 2.39
N LEU A 27 -1.07 5.09 2.39
CA LEU A 27 -1.63 4.10 1.46
C LEU A 27 -2.05 4.73 0.11
N PRO A 28 -1.96 3.98 -1.01
CA PRO A 28 -2.43 4.45 -2.31
C PRO A 28 -3.87 4.96 -2.28
N ARG A 29 -4.19 6.01 -3.04
CA ARG A 29 -5.55 6.59 -3.13
C ARG A 29 -6.07 6.56 -4.55
N LEU A 30 -7.30 6.10 -4.73
CA LEU A 30 -7.94 6.05 -6.04
C LEU A 30 -8.10 7.47 -6.60
N GLY A 31 -7.74 7.65 -7.87
CA GLY A 31 -7.74 8.96 -8.54
C GLY A 31 -6.52 9.85 -8.24
N ILE A 32 -5.64 9.44 -7.31
CA ILE A 32 -4.39 10.17 -6.99
C ILE A 32 -3.17 9.32 -7.38
N ALA A 33 -3.13 8.07 -6.93
CA ALA A 33 -2.03 7.15 -7.26
C ALA A 33 -2.13 6.73 -8.73
N GLY A 34 -1.14 7.12 -9.53
CA GLY A 34 -1.12 6.88 -10.97
C GLY A 34 -1.23 5.39 -11.31
N GLY A 35 -2.26 5.03 -12.09
CA GLY A 35 -2.48 3.66 -12.52
C GLY A 35 -3.08 2.73 -11.46
N LEU A 36 -3.50 3.23 -10.30
CA LEU A 36 -4.33 2.49 -9.35
C LEU A 36 -5.75 2.33 -9.90
N GLU A 37 -6.23 1.09 -10.01
CA GLU A 37 -7.56 0.76 -10.54
C GLU A 37 -8.57 0.49 -9.43
N SER A 38 -8.14 -0.17 -8.35
CA SER A 38 -8.99 -0.39 -7.18
C SER A 38 -8.18 -0.45 -5.89
N ARG A 39 -8.85 -0.15 -4.78
CA ARG A 39 -8.31 -0.22 -3.43
C ARG A 39 -9.36 -0.74 -2.47
N HIS A 40 -8.99 -1.73 -1.68
CA HIS A 40 -9.78 -2.26 -0.58
C HIS A 40 -8.98 -2.13 0.70
N ILE A 41 -9.58 -1.50 1.72
CA ILE A 41 -8.95 -1.34 3.03
C ILE A 41 -9.81 -2.07 4.05
N ARG A 42 -9.15 -2.83 4.91
CA ARG A 42 -9.74 -3.41 6.11
C ARG A 42 -8.91 -3.00 7.32
N VAL A 43 -9.60 -2.75 8.43
CA VAL A 43 -8.98 -2.55 9.74
C VAL A 43 -9.35 -3.73 10.62
N LEU A 44 -8.36 -4.35 11.25
CA LEU A 44 -8.52 -5.50 12.14
C LEU A 44 -7.39 -5.51 13.16
N ASP A 45 -7.71 -5.66 14.44
CA ASP A 45 -6.74 -5.79 15.55
C ASP A 45 -5.61 -4.74 15.50
N GLU A 46 -5.99 -3.46 15.43
CA GLU A 46 -5.06 -2.31 15.35
C GLU A 46 -4.12 -2.31 14.13
N ARG A 47 -4.47 -3.08 13.10
CA ARG A 47 -3.73 -3.17 11.85
C ARG A 47 -4.61 -2.80 10.67
N ILE A 48 -3.97 -2.25 9.64
CA ILE A 48 -4.57 -1.96 8.36
C ILE A 48 -4.06 -2.98 7.34
N ILE A 49 -4.98 -3.57 6.59
CA ILE A 49 -4.70 -4.38 5.41
C ILE A 49 -5.23 -3.63 4.20
N ALA A 50 -4.34 -3.25 3.29
CA ALA A 50 -4.67 -2.56 2.05
C ALA A 50 -4.33 -3.42 0.85
N VAL A 51 -5.35 -3.80 0.09
CA VAL A 51 -5.22 -4.53 -1.18
C VAL A 51 -5.46 -3.56 -2.33
N CYS A 52 -4.46 -3.40 -3.19
CA CYS A 52 -4.49 -2.45 -4.30
C CYS A 52 -4.27 -3.19 -5.62
N ILE A 53 -5.12 -2.90 -6.60
CA ILE A 53 -4.97 -3.40 -7.97
C ILE A 53 -4.49 -2.26 -8.85
N TRP A 54 -3.42 -2.49 -9.58
CA TRP A 54 -2.74 -1.56 -10.45
C TRP A 54 -2.83 -2.00 -11.91
N ARG A 55 -2.86 -1.04 -12.81
CA ARG A 55 -2.80 -1.25 -14.27
C ARG A 55 -1.53 -2.00 -14.68
N SER A 56 -0.42 -1.75 -13.99
CA SER A 56 0.87 -2.41 -14.23
C SER A 56 1.76 -2.43 -13.00
N SER A 57 2.77 -3.31 -12.99
CA SER A 57 3.82 -3.35 -11.97
C SER A 57 4.66 -2.08 -11.96
N PHE A 58 4.83 -1.42 -13.10
CA PHE A 58 5.49 -0.11 -13.20
C PHE A 58 4.74 0.94 -12.38
N CYS A 59 3.42 1.02 -12.52
CA CYS A 59 2.60 1.97 -11.75
C CYS A 59 2.70 1.73 -10.23
N ALA A 60 2.68 0.46 -9.81
CA ALA A 60 2.86 0.11 -8.39
C ALA A 60 4.24 0.54 -7.88
N LYS A 61 5.32 0.20 -8.59
CA LYS A 61 6.69 0.55 -8.21
C LYS A 61 6.98 2.05 -8.25
N LEU A 62 6.25 2.81 -9.08
CA LEU A 62 6.33 4.27 -9.10
C LEU A 62 5.74 4.88 -7.81
N PHE A 63 4.71 4.27 -7.23
CA PHE A 63 4.14 4.73 -5.96
C PHE A 63 4.96 4.25 -4.76
N PHE A 64 5.33 2.97 -4.74
CA PHE A 64 6.21 2.39 -3.72
C PHE A 64 7.68 2.58 -4.10
N ASP A 65 8.06 3.85 -4.28
CA ASP A 65 9.43 4.22 -4.56
C ASP A 65 10.31 4.17 -3.30
N THR A 66 11.60 4.45 -3.46
CA THR A 66 12.56 4.44 -2.35
C THR A 66 12.14 5.37 -1.21
N ALA A 67 11.64 6.57 -1.52
CA ALA A 67 11.23 7.53 -0.49
C ALA A 67 10.00 7.04 0.30
N TRP A 68 9.07 6.35 -0.36
CA TRP A 68 7.95 5.71 0.34
C TRP A 68 8.45 4.62 1.29
N HIS A 69 9.38 3.78 0.84
CA HIS A 69 9.95 2.70 1.66
C HIS A 69 10.72 3.22 2.87
N GLU A 70 11.50 4.30 2.71
CA GLU A 70 12.19 4.96 3.82
C GLU A 70 11.21 5.51 4.86
N ARG A 71 10.14 6.18 4.41
CA ARG A 71 9.08 6.68 5.31
C ARG A 71 8.34 5.54 6.00
N ALA A 72 8.00 4.47 5.27
CA ALA A 72 7.36 3.28 5.83
C ALA A 72 8.25 2.60 6.87
N ALA A 73 9.57 2.52 6.63
CA ALA A 73 10.52 1.99 7.60
C ALA A 73 10.66 2.89 8.84
N SER A 74 10.69 4.22 8.69
CA SER A 74 10.69 5.14 9.84
C SER A 74 9.40 5.01 10.65
N LEU A 75 8.24 4.94 9.98
CA LEU A 75 6.94 4.94 10.62
C LEU A 75 6.55 3.61 11.26
N TRP A 76 6.81 2.50 10.56
CA TRP A 76 6.32 1.18 10.95
C TRP A 76 7.44 0.17 11.27
N GLY A 77 8.69 0.46 10.89
CA GLY A 77 9.83 -0.43 11.13
C GLY A 77 9.61 -1.83 10.55
N GLU A 78 9.85 -2.86 11.36
CA GLU A 78 9.62 -4.26 10.97
C GLU A 78 8.15 -4.70 11.12
N ALA A 79 7.28 -3.83 11.66
CA ALA A 79 5.89 -4.16 11.91
C ALA A 79 5.00 -4.10 10.67
N TYR A 80 5.52 -3.66 9.51
CA TYR A 80 4.79 -3.69 8.25
C TYR A 80 5.32 -4.76 7.29
N GLN A 81 4.43 -5.21 6.41
CA GLN A 81 4.75 -6.10 5.31
C GLN A 81 4.16 -5.54 4.02
N ILE A 82 4.86 -5.77 2.91
CA ILE A 82 4.36 -5.45 1.57
C ILE A 82 4.65 -6.61 0.63
N ARG A 83 3.64 -6.99 -0.16
CA ARG A 83 3.73 -8.03 -1.19
C ARG A 83 3.35 -7.45 -2.55
N PHE A 84 4.03 -7.94 -3.58
CA PHE A 84 3.84 -7.54 -4.97
C PHE A 84 3.59 -8.80 -5.79
N GLU A 85 2.43 -8.88 -6.43
CA GLU A 85 1.97 -10.08 -7.13
C GLU A 85 1.50 -9.72 -8.54
N ALA A 86 1.98 -10.43 -9.56
CA ALA A 86 1.42 -10.31 -10.89
C ALA A 86 0.03 -10.94 -10.89
N ILE A 87 -0.97 -10.24 -11.42
CA ILE A 87 -2.27 -10.83 -11.66
C ILE A 87 -2.17 -11.53 -13.01
N GLU A 88 -1.77 -12.80 -12.98
CA GLU A 88 -1.87 -13.66 -14.14
C GLU A 88 -3.34 -13.91 -14.43
N ASN A 89 -3.77 -13.71 -15.68
CA ASN A 89 -5.09 -14.11 -16.15
C ASN A 89 -5.11 -15.65 -16.26
N ALA A 90 -4.86 -16.37 -15.16
CA ALA A 90 -5.31 -17.74 -15.02
C ALA A 90 -6.83 -17.62 -14.82
N SER A 91 -7.51 -17.71 -15.96
CA SER A 91 -8.95 -17.74 -16.12
C SER A 91 -9.66 -18.33 -14.90
N ALA A 92 -10.46 -17.52 -14.20
CA ALA A 92 -11.64 -18.05 -13.52
C ALA A 92 -12.64 -18.42 -14.63
N ALA A 93 -12.42 -19.59 -15.25
CA ALA A 93 -13.39 -20.29 -16.08
C ALA A 93 -13.94 -21.47 -15.27
#